data_AF-A0A942KSG5-F1
#
_entry.id   AF-A0A942KSG5-F1
#
_cell.length_a   1.000
_cell.length_b   1.000
_cell.length_c   1.000
_cell.angle_alpha   90.00
_cell.angle_beta   90.00
_cell.angle_gamma   90.00
#
_symmetry.space_group_name_H-M   'P 1'
#
loop_
_entity.id
_entity.type
_entity.pdbx_description
1 polymer ?
#
loop_
_entity_poly.entity_id
_entity_poly.type
_entity_poly.pdbx_seq_one_letter_code
_entity_poly.pdbx_strand_id
1 'polypeptide(L)'
;MKSFALASALVALTAVGSFAQQAPVALPSSITSQILTVLPGADLSNLTNSQYAQIVTFFADSENTRTASGTAQGVKAILTNAQ
;
A
#
# COMPACT_ATOMS: atom_id res chain seq x y z
N MET A 1 -21.73 -33.79 -17.63
CA MET A 1 -21.27 -32.68 -18.48
C MET A 1 -20.90 -31.50 -17.60
N LYS A 2 -19.86 -30.74 -18.00
CA LYS A 2 -19.33 -29.47 -17.47
C LYS A 2 -18.09 -29.58 -16.57
N SER A 3 -17.00 -29.76 -17.30
CA SER A 3 -15.62 -29.48 -16.94
C SER A 3 -15.32 -27.98 -17.12
N PHE A 4 -14.39 -27.45 -16.29
CA PHE A 4 -13.56 -26.24 -16.46
C PHE A 4 -14.31 -24.88 -16.54
N ALA A 5 -13.84 -23.77 -15.95
CA ALA A 5 -12.47 -23.33 -15.77
C ALA A 5 -12.29 -22.44 -14.53
N LEU A 6 -11.31 -22.79 -13.69
CA LEU A 6 -10.64 -21.83 -12.82
C LEU A 6 -9.74 -20.96 -13.71
N ALA A 7 -10.29 -19.86 -14.20
CA ALA A 7 -9.51 -18.85 -14.93
C ALA A 7 -8.75 -17.99 -13.93
N SER A 8 -7.68 -18.54 -13.36
CA SER A 8 -6.63 -17.76 -12.70
C SER A 8 -5.88 -16.96 -13.76
N ALA A 9 -6.46 -15.83 -14.17
CA ALA A 9 -5.78 -14.82 -14.98
C ALA A 9 -4.81 -14.05 -14.07
N LEU A 10 -3.71 -14.70 -13.70
CA LEU A 10 -2.56 -14.05 -13.09
C LEU A 10 -1.81 -13.31 -14.20
N VAL A 11 -2.28 -12.11 -14.55
CA VAL A 11 -1.53 -11.21 -15.42
C VAL A 11 -0.33 -10.74 -14.60
N ALA A 12 0.81 -11.36 -14.84
CA ALA A 12 2.11 -10.89 -14.38
C ALA A 12 2.30 -9.46 -14.91
N LEU A 13 2.17 -8.47 -14.02
CA LEU A 13 2.56 -7.10 -14.31
C LEU A 13 4.07 -7.09 -14.55
N THR A 14 4.47 -7.02 -15.81
CA THR A 14 5.82 -6.62 -16.21
C THR A 14 5.98 -5.13 -15.92
N ALA A 15 6.15 -4.78 -14.65
CA ALA A 15 6.71 -3.50 -14.26
C ALA A 15 8.23 -3.59 -14.43
N VAL A 16 8.70 -3.49 -15.67
CA VAL A 16 10.09 -3.14 -15.95
C VAL A 16 10.24 -1.68 -15.50
N GLY A 17 10.66 -1.52 -14.26
CA GLY A 17 11.06 -0.26 -13.67
C GLY A 17 12.23 -0.56 -12.76
N SER A 18 13.44 -0.35 -13.28
CA SER A 18 14.65 -0.35 -12.48
C SER A 18 14.48 0.66 -11.33
N PHE A 19 14.11 0.20 -10.14
CA PHE A 19 14.18 1.00 -8.91
C PHE A 19 15.63 1.04 -8.42
N ALA A 20 16.53 1.52 -9.26
CA ALA A 20 17.87 1.94 -8.88
C ALA A 20 17.82 3.44 -8.55
N GLN A 21 17.03 3.84 -7.56
CA GLN A 21 17.23 5.10 -6.86
C GLN A 21 17.22 4.81 -5.37
N GLN A 22 18.43 4.67 -4.86
CA GLN A 22 18.80 4.64 -3.45
C GLN A 22 18.61 6.05 -2.88
N ALA A 23 17.37 6.52 -2.87
CA ALA A 23 16.91 7.67 -2.12
C ALA A 23 15.60 7.24 -1.47
N PRO A 24 15.40 7.46 -0.16
CA PRO A 24 14.12 7.15 0.48
C PRO A 24 13.04 7.91 -0.29
N VAL A 25 12.22 7.19 -1.05
CA VAL A 25 11.09 7.78 -1.74
C VAL A 25 10.08 8.12 -0.67
N ALA A 26 10.04 9.39 -0.30
CA ALA A 26 9.07 9.88 0.66
C ALA A 26 7.66 9.63 0.12
N LEU A 27 6.75 9.22 1.01
CA LEU A 27 5.33 9.16 0.67
C LEU A 27 4.86 10.54 0.19
N PRO A 28 3.89 10.59 -0.75
CA PRO A 28 3.23 11.83 -1.12
C PRO A 28 2.69 12.55 0.11
N SER A 29 2.88 13.87 0.19
CA SER A 29 2.47 14.68 1.36
C SER A 29 0.98 14.57 1.68
N SER A 30 0.13 14.35 0.67
CA SER A 30 -1.30 14.07 0.83
C SER A 30 -1.55 12.78 1.61
N ILE A 31 -0.88 11.69 1.23
CA ILE A 31 -0.98 10.39 1.91
C ILE A 31 -0.43 10.50 3.32
N THR A 32 0.74 11.11 3.50
CA THR A 32 1.35 11.32 4.83
C THR A 32 0.43 12.10 5.75
N SER A 33 -0.14 13.21 5.29
CA SER A 33 -1.06 14.03 6.08
C SER A 33 -2.32 13.26 6.46
N GLN A 34 -2.89 12.49 5.51
CA GLN A 34 -4.07 11.68 5.78
C GLN A 34 -3.79 10.57 6.79
N ILE A 35 -2.65 9.88 6.67
CA ILE A 35 -2.21 8.88 7.65
C ILE A 35 -2.05 9.52 9.03
N LEU A 36 -1.32 10.64 9.14
CA LEU A 36 -1.09 11.28 10.43
C LEU A 36 -2.36 11.86 11.07
N THR A 37 -3.39 12.16 10.26
CA THR A 37 -4.71 12.59 10.74
C THR A 37 -5.45 11.44 11.42
N VAL A 38 -5.40 10.23 10.85
CA VAL A 38 -6.16 9.07 11.35
C VAL A 38 -5.36 8.17 12.30
N LEU A 39 -4.03 8.23 12.21
CA LEU A 39 -3.09 7.46 13.01
C LEU A 39 -1.93 8.38 13.47
N PRO A 40 -2.20 9.30 14.40
CA PRO A 40 -1.19 10.19 14.94
C PRO A 40 -0.09 9.36 15.64
N GLY A 41 1.16 9.56 15.22
CA GLY A 41 2.31 8.80 15.74
C GLY A 41 2.75 7.61 14.89
N ALA A 42 2.16 7.39 13.71
CA ALA A 42 2.70 6.44 12.74
C ALA A 42 4.12 6.85 12.30
N ASP A 43 5.09 5.93 12.40
CA ASP A 43 6.43 6.17 11.85
C ASP A 43 6.44 5.85 10.35
N LEU A 44 6.55 6.90 9.55
CA LEU A 44 6.61 6.83 8.08
C LEU A 44 8.02 7.14 7.55
N SER A 45 8.99 7.32 8.45
CA SER A 45 10.34 7.79 8.11
C SER A 45 11.22 6.67 7.58
N ASN A 46 10.94 5.42 7.99
CA ASN A 46 11.76 4.26 7.68
C ASN A 46 10.93 3.09 7.13
N LEU A 47 10.15 3.37 6.08
CA LEU A 47 9.34 2.36 5.41
C LEU A 47 10.20 1.46 4.52
N THR A 48 9.98 0.16 4.60
CA THR A 48 10.51 -0.77 3.59
C THR A 48 9.86 -0.50 2.23
N ASN A 49 10.54 -0.89 1.15
CA ASN A 49 9.99 -0.78 -0.21
C ASN A 49 8.62 -1.47 -0.36
N SER A 50 8.43 -2.59 0.36
CA SER A 50 7.14 -3.32 0.39
C SER A 50 6.05 -2.49 1.07
N GLN A 51 6.32 -1.95 2.25
CA GLN A 51 5.36 -1.09 2.98
C GLN A 51 5.01 0.17 2.18
N TYR A 52 6.00 0.80 1.56
CA TYR A 52 5.78 1.95 0.69
C TYR A 52 4.82 1.60 -0.45
N ALA A 53 5.09 0.53 -1.20
CA ALA A 53 4.25 0.11 -2.31
C ALA A 53 2.83 -0.26 -1.86
N GLN A 54 2.70 -0.94 -0.72
CA GLN A 54 1.41 -1.30 -0.14
C GLN A 54 0.61 -0.08 0.30
N ILE A 55 1.23 0.91 0.95
CA ILE A 55 0.56 2.16 1.33
C ILE A 55 0.08 2.89 0.08
N VAL A 56 0.94 3.09 -0.92
CA VAL A 56 0.56 3.79 -2.16
C VAL A 56 -0.61 3.07 -2.85
N THR A 57 -0.57 1.73 -2.91
CA THR A 57 -1.64 0.93 -3.51
C THR A 57 -2.93 1.01 -2.68
N PHE A 58 -2.82 0.98 -1.35
CA PHE A 58 -3.97 1.09 -0.45
C PHE A 58 -4.71 2.42 -0.62
N PHE A 59 -3.97 3.53 -0.71
CA PHE A 59 -4.53 4.87 -0.93
C PHE A 59 -4.99 5.14 -2.37
N ALA A 60 -4.58 4.30 -3.33
CA ALA A 60 -5.10 4.37 -4.70
C ALA A 60 -6.54 3.84 -4.81
N ASP A 61 -6.99 3.06 -3.84
CA ASP A 61 -8.37 2.57 -3.76
C ASP A 61 -9.19 3.44 -2.80
N SER A 62 -10.23 4.09 -3.33
CA SER A 62 -11.12 4.94 -2.54
C SER A 62 -11.94 4.20 -1.50
N GLU A 63 -12.18 2.89 -1.68
CA GLU A 63 -12.95 2.10 -0.72
C GLU A 63 -12.16 1.90 0.59
N ASN A 64 -10.83 1.74 0.47
CA ASN A 64 -9.91 1.65 1.60
C ASN A 64 -9.81 2.96 2.41
N THR A 65 -10.03 4.09 1.75
CA THR A 65 -9.97 5.43 2.34
C THR A 65 -11.34 6.02 2.69
N ARG A 66 -12.41 5.23 2.50
CA ARG A 66 -13.81 5.64 2.70
C ARG A 66 -14.12 6.05 4.14
N THR A 67 -13.47 5.42 5.12
CA THR A 67 -13.68 5.71 6.54
C THR A 67 -12.35 5.88 7.26
N ALA A 68 -12.29 6.85 8.19
CA ALA A 68 -11.07 7.11 8.96
C ALA A 68 -10.58 5.86 9.75
N SER A 69 -11.51 5.08 10.30
CA SER A 69 -11.17 3.84 11.03
C SER A 69 -10.62 2.76 10.09
N GLY A 70 -11.21 2.56 8.92
CA GLY A 70 -10.71 1.61 7.92
C GLY A 70 -9.33 1.98 7.41
N THR A 71 -9.10 3.27 7.15
CA THR A 71 -7.78 3.80 6.77
C THR A 71 -6.75 3.57 7.86
N ALA A 72 -7.05 3.95 9.11
CA ALA A 72 -6.14 3.76 10.23
C ALA A 72 -5.77 2.29 10.44
N GLN A 73 -6.76 1.38 10.39
CA GLN A 73 -6.54 -0.05 10.56
C GLN A 73 -5.72 -0.67 9.41
N GLY A 74 -6.05 -0.32 8.16
CA GLY A 74 -5.32 -0.81 6.99
C GLY A 74 -3.87 -0.36 6.98
N VAL A 75 -3.62 0.93 7.25
CA VAL A 75 -2.27 1.47 7.36
C VAL A 75 -1.51 0.82 8.52
N LYS A 76 -2.13 0.68 9.69
CA LYS A 76 -1.51 -0.01 10.83
C LYS A 76 -1.17 -1.46 10.50
N ALA A 77 -2.04 -2.17 9.78
CA ALA A 77 -1.78 -3.52 9.33
C ALA A 77 -0.52 -3.56 8.43
N ILE A 78 -0.42 -2.69 7.42
CA ILE A 78 0.75 -2.60 6.53
C ILE A 78 2.03 -2.32 7.32
N LEU A 79 2.00 -1.36 8.25
CA LEU A 79 3.16 -1.01 9.08
C LEU A 79 3.59 -2.18 9.98
N THR A 80 2.66 -3.04 10.41
CA THR A 80 2.94 -4.17 11.31
C THR A 80 3.28 -5.47 10.57
N ASN A 81 2.84 -5.66 9.33
CA ASN A 81 2.94 -6.94 8.61
C ASN A 81 4.29 -7.20 7.90
N ALA A 82 5.24 -6.28 7.98
CA ALA A 82 6.53 -6.39 7.26
C ALA A 82 7.60 -7.22 8.00
N GLN A 83 7.21 -8.07 8.95
CA GLN A 83 8.11 -9.02 9.61
C GLN A 83 8.23 -10.33 8.83
#